data_AF-A0A354MER7-F1
#
_entry.id   AF-A0A354MER7-F1
#
_cell.length_a   1.000
_cell.length_b   1.000
_cell.length_c   1.000
_cell.angle_alpha   90.00
_cell.angle_beta   90.00
_cell.angle_gamma   90.00
#
_symmetry.space_group_name_H-M   'P 1'
#
loop_
_entity.id
_entity.type
_entity.pdbx_description
1 polymer ?
#
loop_
_entity_poly.entity_id
_entity_poly.type
_entity_poly.pdbx_seq_one_letter_code
_entity_poly.pdbx_strand_id
1 'polypeptide(L)'
;MGCNSILKNAVGVVGVIVIIGICIIPIIKLTILMAMYYLGAALCQPIADEKIIKLLEQMGDTFKIFLAIMCSVSVMLVVGVTLIINISNSGLMYR
;
A
#
# COMPACT_ATOMS: atom_id res chain seq x y z
N MET A 1 8.03 5.87 34.96
CA MET A 1 7.92 4.75 34.00
C MET A 1 6.57 4.66 33.29
N GLY A 2 5.43 4.92 33.96
CA GLY A 2 4.08 4.72 33.36
C GLY A 2 3.72 5.58 32.12
N CYS A 3 4.03 6.88 32.11
CA CYS A 3 3.61 7.76 30.99
C CYS A 3 4.30 7.41 29.65
N ASN A 4 5.52 6.87 29.70
CA ASN A 4 6.28 6.52 28.50
C ASN A 4 5.70 5.29 27.78
N SER A 5 5.21 4.29 28.53
CA SER A 5 4.57 3.12 27.93
C SER A 5 3.24 3.47 27.25
N ILE A 6 2.46 4.39 27.84
CA ILE A 6 1.19 4.85 27.25
C ILE A 6 1.47 5.64 25.97
N LEU A 7 2.47 6.51 25.99
CA LEU A 7 2.85 7.33 24.83
C LEU A 7 3.32 6.47 23.64
N LYS A 8 4.08 5.41 23.89
CA LYS A 8 4.55 4.49 22.84
C LYS A 8 3.42 3.70 22.18
N ASN A 9 2.48 3.20 22.98
CA ASN A 9 1.29 2.52 22.43
C ASN A 9 0.42 3.50 21.64
N ALA A 10 0.22 4.73 22.11
CA ALA A 10 -0.51 5.77 21.38
C ALA A 10 0.16 6.10 20.03
N VAL A 11 1.48 6.26 20.00
CA VAL A 11 2.23 6.53 18.75
C VAL A 11 2.11 5.37 17.75
N GLY A 12 2.15 4.12 18.21
CA GLY A 12 1.95 2.96 17.33
C GLY A 12 0.58 2.93 16.68
N VAL A 13 -0.48 3.12 17.49
CA VAL A 13 -1.86 3.16 16.98
C VAL A 13 -2.06 4.32 16.01
N VAL A 14 -1.58 5.52 16.35
CA VAL A 14 -1.66 6.69 15.45
C VAL A 14 -0.87 6.44 14.16
N GLY A 15 0.32 5.85 14.24
CA GLY A 15 1.14 5.51 13.08
C GLY A 15 0.41 4.59 12.10
N VAL A 16 -0.25 3.53 12.59
CA VAL A 16 -1.04 2.62 11.75
C VAL A 16 -2.21 3.34 11.08
N ILE A 17 -2.94 4.18 11.81
CA ILE A 17 -4.08 4.94 11.27
C ILE A 17 -3.62 5.88 10.14
N VAL A 18 -2.49 6.58 10.33
CA VAL A 18 -1.93 7.49 9.32
C VAL A 18 -1.47 6.73 8.08
N ILE A 19 -0.81 5.57 8.24
CA ILE A 19 -0.38 4.74 7.11
C ILE A 19 -1.58 4.28 6.28
N ILE A 20 -2.65 3.82 6.92
CA ILE A 20 -3.89 3.42 6.22
C ILE A 20 -4.47 4.61 5.44
N GLY A 21 -4.54 5.79 6.07
CA GLY A 21 -5.04 7.01 5.42
C GLY A 21 -4.24 7.39 4.16
N ILE A 22 -2.92 7.34 4.23
CA ILE A 22 -2.04 7.68 3.09
C ILE A 22 -2.15 6.61 1.98
N CYS A 23 -2.31 5.32 2.33
CA CYS A 23 -2.40 4.25 1.34
C CYS A 23 -3.74 4.23 0.57
N ILE A 24 -4.83 4.76 1.12
CA ILE A 24 -6.13 4.76 0.43
C ILE A 24 -6.09 5.61 -0.86
N ILE A 25 -5.42 6.77 -0.83
CA ILE A 25 -5.31 7.70 -1.96
C ILE A 25 -4.67 7.05 -3.21
N PRO A 26 -3.48 6.43 -3.14
CA PRO A 26 -2.85 5.77 -4.27
C PRO A 26 -3.62 4.53 -4.74
N ILE A 27 -4.25 3.78 -3.82
CA ILE A 27 -5.08 2.63 -4.19
C ILE A 27 -6.24 3.08 -5.10
N ILE A 28 -6.98 4.12 -4.71
CA ILE A 28 -8.10 4.65 -5.51
C ILE A 28 -7.60 5.08 -6.90
N LYS A 29 -6.50 5.83 -6.97
CA LYS A 29 -5.95 6.26 -8.26
C LYS A 29 -5.55 5.08 -9.15
N LEU A 30 -4.90 4.05 -8.59
CA LEU A 30 -4.50 2.85 -9.32
C LEU A 30 -5.70 2.05 -9.82
N THR A 31 -6.75 1.89 -9.01
CA THR A 31 -7.97 1.17 -9.39
C THR A 31 -8.68 1.86 -10.55
N ILE A 32 -8.79 3.20 -10.54
CA ILE A 32 -9.41 3.95 -11.63
C ILE A 32 -8.63 3.77 -12.93
N LEU A 33 -7.29 3.85 -12.86
CA LEU A 33 -6.43 3.67 -14.03
C LEU A 33 -6.55 2.25 -14.60
N MET A 34 -6.51 1.23 -13.74
CA MET A 34 -6.70 -0.16 -14.13
C MET A 34 -8.06 -0.39 -14.80
N ALA A 35 -9.14 0.18 -14.26
CA ALA A 35 -10.47 0.06 -14.84
C ALA A 35 -10.55 0.73 -16.23
N MET A 36 -9.93 1.90 -16.41
CA MET A 36 -9.86 2.55 -17.73
C MET A 36 -9.07 1.72 -18.74
N TYR A 37 -7.93 1.13 -18.34
CA TYR A 37 -7.15 0.28 -19.23
C TYR A 37 -7.92 -0.99 -19.63
N TYR A 38 -8.65 -1.61 -18.71
CA TYR A 38 -9.43 -2.81 -19.01
C TYR A 38 -10.65 -2.51 -19.89
N LEU A 39 -11.36 -1.40 -19.63
CA LEU A 39 -12.46 -0.92 -20.46
C LEU A 39 -11.98 -0.52 -21.85
N GLY A 40 -10.84 0.17 -21.94
CA GLY A 40 -10.19 0.49 -23.21
C GLY A 40 -9.81 -0.76 -24.00
N ALA A 41 -9.42 -1.86 -23.33
CA ALA A 41 -9.03 -3.11 -23.99
C ALA A 41 -10.25 -3.75 -24.64
N ALA A 42 -11.35 -3.83 -23.88
CA ALA A 42 -12.61 -4.39 -24.34
C ALA A 42 -13.24 -3.57 -25.49
N LEU A 43 -13.15 -2.23 -25.42
CA LEU A 43 -13.67 -1.34 -26.46
C LEU A 43 -12.81 -1.36 -27.74
N CYS A 44 -11.49 -1.52 -27.61
CA CYS A 44 -10.58 -1.62 -28.75
C CYS A 44 -10.55 -3.03 -29.37
N GLN A 45 -11.03 -4.06 -28.66
CA GLN A 45 -11.06 -5.45 -29.12
C GLN A 45 -11.62 -5.69 -30.55
N PRO A 46 -12.69 -5.00 -31.02
CA PRO A 46 -13.24 -5.20 -32.37
C PRO A 46 -12.47 -4.50 -33.51
N ILE A 47 -11.60 -3.53 -33.20
CA ILE A 47 -10.94 -2.67 -34.20
C ILE A 47 -9.42 -2.81 -34.14
N ALA A 48 -8.87 -3.14 -32.98
CA ALA A 48 -7.44 -3.18 -32.72
C ALA A 48 -6.85 -4.57 -32.94
N ASP A 49 -5.63 -4.58 -33.47
CA ASP A 49 -4.82 -5.78 -33.67
C ASP A 49 -4.57 -6.52 -32.34
N GLU A 50 -4.44 -7.85 -32.38
CA GLU A 50 -4.30 -8.69 -31.19
C GLU A 50 -3.10 -8.28 -30.31
N LYS A 51 -2.07 -7.69 -30.92
CA LYS A 51 -0.92 -7.10 -30.24
C LYS A 51 -1.29 -5.92 -29.34
N ILE A 52 -2.18 -5.03 -29.79
CA ILE A 52 -2.56 -3.84 -29.01
C ILE A 52 -3.38 -4.26 -27.79
N ILE A 53 -4.29 -5.22 -27.96
CA ILE A 53 -5.11 -5.77 -26.87
C ILE A 53 -4.21 -6.44 -25.82
N LYS A 54 -3.25 -7.29 -26.25
CA LYS A 54 -2.27 -7.91 -25.35
C LYS A 54 -1.43 -6.90 -24.57
N LEU A 55 -0.97 -5.82 -25.22
CA LEU A 55 -0.22 -4.76 -24.55
C LEU A 55 -1.07 -4.04 -23.50
N LEU A 56 -2.34 -3.79 -23.80
CA LEU A 56 -3.26 -3.13 -22.87
C LEU A 56 -3.61 -4.02 -21.67
N GLU A 57 -3.75 -5.32 -21.89
CA GLU A 57 -3.95 -6.31 -20.83
C GLU A 57 -2.71 -6.43 -19.93
N GLN A 58 -1.51 -6.45 -20.52
CA GLN A 58 -0.24 -6.46 -19.80
C GLN A 58 -0.01 -5.19 -18.97
N MET A 59 -0.47 -4.03 -19.46
CA MET A 59 -0.52 -2.78 -18.69
C MET A 59 -1.47 -2.93 -17.48
N GLY A 60 -2.66 -3.50 -17.69
CA GLY A 60 -3.61 -3.80 -16.61
C GLY A 60 -3.03 -4.70 -15.51
N ASP A 61 -2.30 -5.75 -15.90
CA ASP A 61 -1.62 -6.63 -14.94
C ASP A 61 -0.47 -5.92 -14.20
N THR A 62 0.23 -5.01 -14.84
CA THR A 62 1.24 -4.17 -14.18
C THR A 62 0.61 -3.31 -13.07
N PHE A 63 -0.60 -2.76 -13.29
CA PHE A 63 -1.32 -2.03 -12.25
C PHE A 63 -1.75 -2.92 -11.08
N LYS A 64 -2.10 -4.20 -11.32
CA LYS A 64 -2.33 -5.17 -10.23
C LYS A 64 -1.06 -5.42 -9.42
N ILE A 65 0.08 -5.59 -10.08
CA ILE A 65 1.37 -5.77 -9.39
C ILE A 65 1.71 -4.51 -8.58
N PHE A 66 1.46 -3.32 -9.12
CA PHE A 66 1.63 -2.06 -8.39
C PHE A 66 0.76 -1.99 -7.13
N LEU A 67 -0.50 -2.45 -7.22
CA LEU A 67 -1.39 -2.53 -6.07
C LEU A 67 -0.84 -3.51 -5.01
N ALA A 68 -0.32 -4.66 -5.43
CA ALA A 68 0.33 -5.62 -4.54
C ALA A 68 1.59 -5.03 -3.85
N ILE A 69 2.40 -4.27 -4.58
CA ILE A 69 3.57 -3.56 -4.00
C ILE A 69 3.11 -2.55 -2.96
N MET A 70 2.07 -1.77 -3.24
CA MET A 70 1.51 -0.80 -2.29
C MET A 70 1.01 -1.46 -1.00
N CYS A 71 0.35 -2.61 -1.10
CA CYS A 71 -0.02 -3.42 0.06
C CYS A 71 1.19 -3.96 0.82
N SER A 72 2.23 -4.41 0.13
CA SER A 72 3.47 -4.87 0.77
C SER A 72 4.15 -3.75 1.56
N VAL A 73 4.28 -2.56 0.96
CA VAL A 73 4.89 -1.39 1.60
C VAL A 73 4.13 -0.96 2.85
N SER A 74 2.79 -0.98 2.83
CA SER A 74 1.99 -0.63 4.01
C SER A 74 2.24 -1.59 5.18
N VAL A 75 2.29 -2.89 4.92
CA VAL A 75 2.62 -3.92 5.92
C VAL A 75 4.04 -3.70 6.46
N MET A 76 5.01 -3.45 5.57
CA MET A 76 6.41 -3.24 5.97
C MET A 76 6.58 -2.00 6.87
N LEU A 77 5.82 -0.92 6.61
CA LEU A 77 5.79 0.25 7.49
C LEU A 77 5.17 -0.06 8.86
N VAL A 78 4.07 -0.81 8.91
CA VAL A 78 3.43 -1.22 10.18
C VAL A 78 4.39 -2.09 11.02
N VAL A 79 5.07 -3.04 10.38
CA VAL A 79 6.09 -3.88 11.03
C VAL A 79 7.24 -3.02 11.53
N GLY A 80 7.74 -2.07 10.73
CA GLY A 80 8.80 -1.14 11.12
C GLY A 80 8.44 -0.30 12.35
N VAL A 81 7.24 0.29 12.38
CA VAL A 81 6.73 1.03 13.54
C VAL A 81 6.66 0.14 14.79
N THR A 82 6.17 -1.10 14.63
CA THR A 82 6.08 -2.07 15.73
C THR A 82 7.46 -2.43 16.30
N LEU A 83 8.46 -2.64 15.44
CA LEU A 83 9.83 -2.92 15.85
C LEU A 83 10.45 -1.75 16.63
N ILE A 84 10.26 -0.51 16.16
CA ILE A 84 10.79 0.69 16.83
C ILE A 84 10.19 0.84 18.23
N ILE A 85 8.89 0.55 18.39
CA ILE A 85 8.21 0.58 19.69
C ILE A 85 8.80 -0.49 20.63
N ASN A 86 9.05 -1.69 20.11
CA ASN A 86 9.62 -2.80 20.88
C ASN A 86 11.06 -2.48 21.35
N ILE A 87 11.94 -2.02 20.45
CA ILE A 87 13.31 -1.60 20.77
C ILE A 87 13.31 -0.49 21.82
N SER A 88 12.42 0.49 21.67
CA SER A 88 12.32 1.59 22.62
C SER A 88 11.94 1.08 24.02
N ASN A 89 11.12 0.04 24.14
CA ASN A 89 10.73 -0.56 25.42
C ASN A 89 11.93 -1.27 26.09
N SER A 90 12.73 -1.99 25.30
CA SER A 90 13.94 -2.68 25.76
C SER A 90 15.05 -1.71 26.20
N GLY A 91 15.24 -0.60 25.49
CA GLY A 91 16.23 0.43 25.85
C GLY A 91 15.95 1.17 27.16
N LEU A 92 14.69 1.18 27.64
CA LEU A 92 14.35 1.71 28.96
C LEU A 92 14.70 0.76 30.11
N MET A 93 14.86 -0.53 29.83
CA MET A 93 15.21 -1.53 30.85
C MET A 93 16.73 -1.57 31.11
N TYR A 94 17.54 -0.93 30.26
CA TYR A 94 18.99 -0.77 30.41
C TYR A 94 19.40 0.48 31.22
N ARG A 95 18.44 1.21 31.80
CA ARG A 95 18.63 2.29 32.77
C ARG A 95 17.79 2.03 34.01
#